data_AF-A0A7W2A063-F1
#
_entry.id   AF-A0A7W2A063-F1
#
_cell.length_a   1.000
_cell.length_b   1.000
_cell.length_c   1.000
_cell.angle_alpha   90.00
_cell.angle_beta   90.00
_cell.angle_gamma   90.00
#
_symmetry.space_group_name_H-M   'P 1'
#
loop_
_entity.id
_entity.type
_entity.pdbx_description
1 polymer ?
#
loop_
_entity_poly.entity_id
_entity_poly.type
_entity_poly.pdbx_seq_one_letter_code
_entity_poly.pdbx_strand_id
1 'polypeptide(L)' 'IGDKAIDVETGFNAGIKTALVLTGYGKKTVETLERKPDLIAENLLGAVKSITNYESRITN' A
#
# COMPACT_ATOMS: atom_id res chain seq x y z
N ILE A 1 -0.21 -2.63 -5.05
CA ILE A 1 -0.17 -1.24 -4.56
C ILE A 1 -1.30 -0.51 -5.26
N GLY A 2 -2.17 0.18 -4.54
CA GLY A 2 -3.29 0.90 -5.14
C GLY A 2 -3.95 1.86 -4.16
N ASP A 3 -4.95 2.60 -4.62
CA ASP A 3 -5.68 3.59 -3.80
C ASP A 3 -7.16 3.21 -3.59
N LYS A 4 -7.61 2.08 -4.14
CA LYS A 4 -9.00 1.62 -4.04
C LYS A 4 -9.11 0.32 -3.24
N ALA A 5 -10.30 0.09 -2.67
CA ALA A 5 -10.59 -1.15 -1.95
C ALA A 5 -10.38 -2.39 -2.83
N ILE A 6 -10.76 -2.31 -4.12
CA ILE A 6 -10.59 -3.42 -5.06
C ILE A 6 -9.12 -3.84 -5.22
N ASP A 7 -8.15 -2.94 -5.07
CA ASP A 7 -6.73 -3.28 -5.16
C ASP A 7 -6.28 -4.15 -3.98
N VAL A 8 -6.82 -3.85 -2.79
CA VAL A 8 -6.60 -4.63 -1.57
C VAL A 8 -7.28 -5.99 -1.70
N GLU A 9 -8.56 -6.00 -2.05
CA GLU A 9 -9.34 -7.23 -2.19
C GLU A 9 -8.78 -8.17 -3.27
N THR A 10 -8.32 -7.62 -4.39
CA THR A 10 -7.67 -8.39 -5.47
C THR A 10 -6.39 -9.04 -4.97
N GLY A 11 -5.53 -8.31 -4.23
CA GLY A 11 -4.29 -8.88 -3.72
C GLY A 11 -4.52 -9.98 -2.69
N PHE A 12 -5.49 -9.79 -1.77
CA PHE A 12 -5.90 -10.85 -0.85
C PHE A 12 -6.40 -12.10 -1.58
N ASN A 13 -7.28 -11.94 -2.58
CA ASN A 13 -7.82 -13.06 -3.35
C ASN A 13 -6.75 -13.76 -4.19
N ALA A 14 -5.72 -13.03 -4.61
CA ALA A 14 -4.55 -13.59 -5.30
C ALA A 14 -3.50 -14.18 -4.33
N GLY A 15 -3.67 -14.06 -3.01
CA GLY A 15 -2.73 -14.55 -2.02
C GLY A 15 -1.39 -13.78 -1.98
N ILE A 16 -1.39 -12.51 -2.40
CA ILE A 16 -0.19 -11.65 -2.42
C ILE A 16 -0.31 -10.51 -1.40
N LYS A 17 0.83 -9.95 -1.01
CA LYS A 17 0.87 -8.77 -0.14
C LYS A 17 0.31 -7.54 -0.85
N THR A 18 -0.38 -6.71 -0.08
CA THR A 18 -1.08 -5.51 -0.55
C THR A 18 -0.50 -4.26 0.09
N ALA A 19 -0.60 -3.13 -0.62
CA ALA A 19 -0.25 -1.83 -0.09
C ALA A 19 -1.28 -0.80 -0.57
N LEU A 20 -1.85 -0.04 0.37
CA LEU A 20 -2.73 1.09 0.08
C LEU A 20 -1.93 2.40 0.15
N VAL A 21 -2.00 3.22 -0.89
CA VAL A 21 -1.45 4.58 -0.85
C VAL A 21 -2.54 5.59 -0.56
N LEU A 22 -2.25 6.64 0.23
CA LEU A 22 -3.21 7.67 0.64
C LEU A 22 -3.41 8.79 -0.41
N THR A 23 -2.68 8.75 -1.52
CA THR A 23 -2.96 9.57 -2.71
C THR A 23 -4.25 9.11 -3.41
N GLY A 24 -4.85 9.97 -4.23
CA GLY A 24 -6.08 9.63 -4.94
C GLY A 24 -7.26 9.43 -3.98
N TYR A 25 -7.92 8.28 -4.06
CA TYR A 25 -9.05 7.92 -3.19
C TYR A 25 -8.63 7.29 -1.85
N GLY A 26 -7.34 6.99 -1.66
CA GLY A 26 -6.84 6.18 -0.55
C GLY A 26 -7.23 6.65 0.84
N LYS A 27 -7.25 7.97 1.09
CA LYS A 27 -7.70 8.55 2.37
C LYS A 27 -9.15 8.19 2.72
N LYS A 28 -10.04 8.13 1.73
CA LYS A 28 -11.43 7.71 1.95
C LYS A 28 -11.54 6.20 1.99
N THR A 29 -10.80 5.51 1.11
CA THR A 29 -10.81 4.06 1.05
C THR A 29 -10.40 3.42 2.37
N VAL A 30 -9.41 3.96 3.08
CA VAL A 30 -8.95 3.38 4.36
C VAL A 30 -10.06 3.29 5.41
N GLU A 31 -11.04 4.19 5.38
CA GLU A 31 -12.17 4.22 6.30
C GLU A 31 -13.22 3.15 5.99
N THR A 32 -13.22 2.61 4.77
CA THR A 32 -14.24 1.68 4.27
C THR A 32 -13.70 0.29 3.97
N LEU A 33 -12.46 -0.01 4.37
CA LEU A 33 -11.85 -1.31 4.11
C LEU A 33 -12.44 -2.41 5.00
N GLU A 34 -12.87 -3.51 4.38
CA GLU A 34 -13.24 -4.73 5.09
C GLU A 34 -11.99 -5.51 5.54
N ARG A 35 -10.93 -5.50 4.72
CA ARG A 35 -9.65 -6.16 5.01
C ARG A 35 -8.52 -5.13 5.05
N LYS A 36 -7.63 -5.29 6.03
CA LYS A 36 -6.50 -4.38 6.24
C LYS A 36 -5.33 -4.75 5.32
N PRO A 37 -4.79 -3.84 4.50
CA PRO A 37 -3.61 -4.12 3.69
C PRO A 37 -2.37 -4.31 4.56
N ASP A 38 -1.35 -4.99 4.02
CA ASP A 38 -0.08 -5.20 4.72
C ASP A 38 0.68 -3.90 4.97
N LEU A 39 0.46 -2.90 4.11
CA LEU A 39 1.12 -1.59 4.15
C LEU A 39 0.13 -0.47 3.84
N ILE A 40 0.20 0.62 4.61
CA ILE A 40 -0.43 1.89 4.27
C ILE A 40 0.68 2.94 4.15
N ALA A 41 0.70 3.70 3.06
CA ALA A 41 1.74 4.69 2.82
C ALA A 41 1.15 6.02 2.31
N GLU A 42 1.78 7.14 2.65
CA GLU A 42 1.33 8.47 2.22
C GLU A 42 1.26 8.62 0.69
N ASN A 43 2.19 8.00 -0.03
CA ASN A 43 2.26 8.03 -1.49
C ASN A 43 3.05 6.82 -2.03
N LEU A 44 3.13 6.71 -3.36
CA LEU A 44 3.82 5.61 -4.04
C LEU A 44 5.31 5.52 -3.66
N LEU A 45 6.00 6.66 -3.54
CA LEU A 45 7.42 6.66 -3.15
C LEU A 45 7.60 6.08 -1.75
N GLY A 46 6.76 6.49 -0.79
CA GLY A 46 6.74 5.92 0.56
C GLY A 46 6.54 4.40 0.55
N ALA A 47 5.57 3.92 -0.25
CA ALA A 47 5.33 2.49 -0.38
C ALA A 47 6.57 1.73 -0.91
N VAL A 48 7.20 2.23 -1.98
CA VAL A 48 8.39 1.60 -2.57
C VAL A 48 9.56 1.59 -1.58
N LYS A 49 9.79 2.69 -0.85
CA LYS A 49 10.84 2.77 0.18
C LYS A 49 10.64 1.70 1.26
N SER A 50 9.40 1.54 1.75
CA SER A 50 9.06 0.52 2.74
C SER A 50 9.20 -0.91 2.22
N ILE A 51 8.85 -1.16 0.96
CA ILE A 51 8.94 -2.50 0.35
C ILE A 51 10.40 -2.90 0.08
N THR A 52 11.23 -1.96 -0.35
CA THR A 52 12.59 -2.25 -0.85
C THR A 52 13.71 -2.02 0.16
N ASN A 53 13.38 -1.45 1.33
CA ASN A 53 14.34 -0.88 2.29
C ASN A 53 15.31 0.11 1.64
N TYR A 54 14.80 0.97 0.75
CA TYR A 54 15.61 1.86 -0.08
C TYR A 54 16.58 2.74 0.73
N GLU A 55 16.16 3.26 1.89
CA GLU A 55 16.99 4.13 2.73
C GLU A 55 18.27 3.43 3.22
N SER A 56 18.20 2.12 3.52
CA SER A 56 19.37 1.32 3.92
C SER A 56 20.36 1.07 2.78
N ARG A 57 19.96 1.35 1.52
CA ARG A 57 20.81 1.16 0.33
C ARG A 57 21.54 2.43 -0.10
N ILE A 58 21.18 3.60 0.43
CA ILE A 58 21.83 4.89 0.11
C ILE A 58 22.93 5.22 1.14
N THR A 59 22.87 4.62 2.33
CA THR A 59 23.85 4.82 3.42
C THR A 59 25.02 3.83 3.41
N ASN A 60 25.05 2.88 2.48
CA ASN A 60 26.18 1.97 2.21
C ASN A 60 26.88 2.35 0.91
#